data_AF-A0A1A8T5W9-F1
#
_entry.id   AF-A0A1A8T5W9-F1
#
_cell.length_a   1.000
_cell.length_b   1.000
_cell.length_c   1.000
_cell.angle_alpha   90.00
_cell.angle_beta   90.00
_cell.angle_gamma   90.00
#
_symmetry.space_group_name_H-M   'P 1'
#
loop_
_entity.id
_entity.type
_entity.pdbx_description
1 polymer ?
#
loop_
_entity_poly.entity_id
_entity_poly.type
_entity_poly.pdbx_seq_one_letter_code
_entity_poly.pdbx_strand_id
1 'polypeptide(L)'
;MARTLDKLISDQKPEIVKNARKKADDMLLGIHLAQLRERMQITQEDMANTLGVKQPTIAGMERKGRDVKLSTLKRYVEGAGGKLTVDVELPDGSHYGFNL
;
A
#
# COMPACT_ATOMS: atom_id res chain seq x y z
N MET A 1 20.83 -11.70 -23.99
CA MET A 1 20.43 -11.77 -22.57
C MET A 1 19.32 -10.77 -22.33
N ALA A 2 18.26 -11.13 -21.58
CA ALA A 2 17.21 -10.19 -21.22
C ALA A 2 17.80 -9.03 -20.38
N ARG A 3 17.32 -7.80 -20.61
CA ARG A 3 17.69 -6.66 -19.76
C ARG A 3 17.10 -6.88 -18.36
N THR A 4 17.90 -6.68 -17.32
CA THR A 4 17.43 -6.73 -15.93
C THR A 4 16.70 -5.45 -15.57
N LEU A 5 15.78 -5.53 -14.60
CA LEU A 5 15.02 -4.38 -14.13
C LEU A 5 15.94 -3.25 -13.64
N ASP A 6 17.02 -3.59 -12.94
CA ASP A 6 17.99 -2.60 -12.44
C ASP A 6 18.67 -1.82 -13.57
N LYS A 7 19.01 -2.50 -14.68
CA LYS A 7 19.57 -1.84 -15.86
C LYS A 7 18.55 -0.93 -16.52
N LEU A 8 17.29 -1.38 -16.64
CA LEU A 8 16.21 -0.56 -17.19
C LEU A 8 15.93 0.68 -16.35
N ILE A 9 16.03 0.61 -15.01
CA ILE A 9 15.84 1.76 -14.12
C ILE A 9 17.02 2.71 -14.20
N SER A 10 18.25 2.19 -14.28
CA SER A 10 19.48 3.00 -14.33
C SER A 10 19.59 3.80 -15.63
N ASP A 11 19.06 3.27 -16.74
CA ASP A 11 19.06 3.95 -18.05
C ASP A 11 17.99 5.07 -18.16
N GLN A 12 17.13 5.24 -17.14
CA GLN A 12 16.02 6.20 -17.18
C GLN A 12 16.35 7.51 -16.47
N LYS A 13 15.60 8.57 -16.83
CA LYS A 13 15.73 9.87 -16.18
C LYS A 13 15.33 9.78 -14.69
N PRO A 14 16.06 10.46 -13.77
CA PRO A 14 15.76 10.42 -12.33
C PRO A 14 14.31 10.79 -11.98
N GLU A 15 13.75 11.80 -12.65
CA GLU A 15 12.36 12.22 -12.44
C GLU A 15 11.34 11.14 -12.84
N ILE A 16 11.63 10.37 -13.89
CA ILE A 16 10.77 9.26 -14.33
C ILE A 16 10.83 8.13 -13.30
N VAL A 17 12.03 7.78 -12.84
CA VAL A 17 12.23 6.76 -11.80
C VAL A 17 11.52 7.16 -10.51
N LYS A 18 11.65 8.42 -10.08
CA LYS A 18 10.99 8.95 -8.87
C LYS A 18 9.46 8.86 -8.97
N ASN A 19 8.89 9.29 -10.10
CA ASN A 19 7.44 9.21 -10.31
C ASN A 19 6.94 7.76 -10.41
N ALA A 20 7.72 6.87 -11.04
CA ALA A 20 7.41 5.46 -11.13
C ALA A 20 7.44 4.78 -9.75
N ARG A 21 8.46 5.06 -8.94
CA ARG A 21 8.55 4.57 -7.54
C ARG A 21 7.36 5.04 -6.71
N LYS A 22 7.01 6.32 -6.78
CA LYS A 22 5.83 6.85 -6.08
C LYS A 22 4.54 6.10 -6.46
N LYS A 23 4.33 5.84 -7.75
CA LYS A 23 3.17 5.05 -8.22
C LYS A 23 3.23 3.60 -7.74
N ALA A 24 4.41 2.99 -7.70
CA ALA A 24 4.58 1.64 -7.21
C ALA A 24 4.25 1.53 -5.71
N ASP A 25 4.69 2.49 -4.91
CA ASP A 25 4.37 2.56 -3.47
C ASP A 25 2.85 2.65 -3.23
N ASP A 26 2.15 3.52 -3.97
CA ASP A 26 0.69 3.65 -3.88
C ASP A 26 -0.02 2.33 -4.27
N MET A 27 0.50 1.60 -5.27
CA MET A 27 -0.03 0.29 -5.68
C MET A 27 0.21 -0.79 -4.62
N LEU A 28 1.41 -0.81 -4.01
CA LEU A 28 1.76 -1.79 -2.98
C LEU A 28 0.86 -1.66 -1.75
N LEU A 29 0.59 -0.44 -1.30
CA LEU A 29 -0.36 -0.20 -0.21
C LEU A 29 -1.75 -0.77 -0.53
N GLY A 30 -2.24 -0.51 -1.74
CA GLY A 30 -3.51 -1.05 -2.21
C GLY A 30 -3.58 -2.58 -2.18
N ILE A 31 -2.49 -3.23 -2.60
CA ILE A 31 -2.34 -4.70 -2.56
C ILE A 31 -2.38 -5.21 -1.12
N HIS A 32 -1.64 -4.58 -0.20
CA HIS A 32 -1.63 -5.00 1.21
C HIS A 32 -3.00 -4.88 1.87
N LEU A 33 -3.76 -3.81 1.59
CA LEU A 33 -5.12 -3.65 2.10
C LEU A 33 -6.07 -4.72 1.56
N ALA A 34 -5.98 -5.04 0.27
CA ALA A 34 -6.77 -6.11 -0.33
C ALA A 34 -6.44 -7.49 0.29
N GLN A 35 -5.14 -7.78 0.47
CA GLN A 35 -4.67 -9.01 1.10
C GLN A 35 -5.13 -9.13 2.56
N LEU A 36 -5.13 -8.03 3.31
CA LEU A 36 -5.63 -8.00 4.69
C LEU A 36 -7.12 -8.35 4.74
N ARG A 37 -7.93 -7.71 3.88
CA ARG A 37 -9.37 -8.00 3.79
C ARG A 37 -9.65 -9.45 3.40
N GLU A 38 -8.90 -9.99 2.44
CA GLU A 38 -9.01 -11.39 2.02
C GLU A 38 -8.63 -12.37 3.15
N ARG A 39 -7.58 -12.08 3.93
CA ARG A 39 -7.20 -12.88 5.10
C ARG A 39 -8.28 -12.89 6.18
N MET A 40 -8.97 -11.77 6.36
CA MET A 40 -10.12 -11.68 7.25
C MET A 40 -11.40 -12.33 6.69
N GLN A 41 -11.38 -12.79 5.43
CA GLN A 41 -12.52 -13.38 4.73
C GLN A 41 -13.73 -12.44 4.61
N ILE A 42 -13.48 -11.13 4.51
CA ILE A 42 -14.53 -10.09 4.44
C ILE A 42 -14.69 -9.60 3.00
N THR A 43 -15.93 -9.39 2.55
CA THR A 43 -16.17 -8.80 1.22
C THR A 43 -15.94 -7.28 1.23
N GLN A 44 -15.79 -6.66 0.06
CA GLN A 44 -15.73 -5.19 0.00
C GLN A 44 -17.02 -4.52 0.47
N GLU A 45 -18.18 -5.19 0.31
CA GLU A 45 -19.48 -4.70 0.79
C GLU A 45 -19.58 -4.76 2.31
N ASP A 46 -19.18 -5.88 2.91
CA ASP A 46 -19.16 -6.05 4.36
C ASP A 46 -18.21 -5.04 5.01
N MET A 47 -17.02 -4.86 4.45
CA MET A 47 -16.06 -3.86 4.92
C MET A 47 -16.62 -2.43 4.81
N ALA A 48 -17.37 -2.14 3.75
CA ALA A 48 -18.02 -0.84 3.57
C ALA A 48 -19.10 -0.60 4.63
N ASN A 49 -19.90 -1.63 4.92
CA ASN A 49 -20.92 -1.59 5.98
C ASN A 49 -20.28 -1.36 7.35
N THR A 50 -19.20 -2.08 7.69
CA THR A 50 -18.47 -1.90 8.95
C THR A 50 -17.90 -0.49 9.11
N LEU A 51 -17.37 0.08 8.03
CA LEU A 51 -16.77 1.42 8.02
C LEU A 51 -17.79 2.55 7.80
N GLY A 52 -19.08 2.25 7.59
CA GLY A 52 -20.12 3.24 7.33
C GLY A 52 -19.93 4.01 6.02
N VAL A 53 -19.25 3.41 5.04
CA VAL A 53 -18.99 3.99 3.72
C VAL A 53 -19.64 3.17 2.61
N LYS A 54 -19.61 3.66 1.37
CA LYS A 54 -20.11 2.90 0.21
C LYS A 54 -19.02 1.96 -0.32
N GLN A 55 -19.40 0.81 -0.87
CA GLN A 55 -18.47 -0.16 -1.47
C GLN A 55 -17.48 0.44 -2.50
N PRO A 56 -17.86 1.40 -3.36
CA PRO A 56 -16.91 2.08 -4.25
C PRO A 56 -15.81 2.87 -3.51
N THR A 57 -16.06 3.28 -2.26
CA THR A 57 -15.05 3.92 -1.40
C THR A 57 -13.98 2.90 -1.03
N ILE A 58 -14.36 1.68 -0.62
CA ILE A 58 -13.42 0.58 -0.31
C ILE A 58 -12.62 0.18 -1.55
N ALA A 59 -13.30 -0.07 -2.67
CA ALA A 59 -12.64 -0.37 -3.93
C ALA A 59 -11.68 0.75 -4.36
N GLY A 60 -12.05 2.00 -4.09
CA GLY A 60 -11.22 3.16 -4.36
C GLY A 60 -10.08 3.39 -3.37
N MET A 61 -10.13 2.84 -2.16
CA MET A 61 -9.03 2.81 -1.19
C MET A 61 -8.02 1.75 -1.61
N GLU A 62 -8.50 0.54 -1.94
CA GLU A 62 -7.67 -0.58 -2.43
C GLU A 62 -7.01 -0.27 -3.79
N ARG A 63 -7.70 0.41 -4.73
CA ARG A 63 -7.10 0.71 -6.06
C ARG A 63 -6.13 1.88 -6.08
N LYS A 64 -6.34 2.90 -5.25
CA LYS A 64 -5.61 4.19 -5.38
C LYS A 64 -4.59 4.43 -4.28
N GLY A 65 -4.41 3.50 -3.32
CA GLY A 65 -3.52 3.73 -2.17
C GLY A 65 -3.81 5.08 -1.51
N ARG A 66 -5.09 5.47 -1.46
CA ARG A 66 -5.51 6.88 -1.40
C ARG A 66 -5.43 7.46 0.01
N ASP A 67 -4.46 7.04 0.79
CA ASP A 67 -4.28 7.48 2.16
C ASP A 67 -3.19 8.54 2.24
N VAL A 68 -3.59 9.79 1.99
CA VAL A 68 -2.73 10.97 2.16
C VAL A 68 -2.12 11.00 3.57
N LYS A 69 -2.82 10.45 4.57
CA LYS A 69 -2.35 10.40 5.96
C LYS A 69 -1.24 9.37 6.16
N LEU A 70 -1.38 8.13 5.67
CA LEU A 70 -0.32 7.12 5.78
C LEU A 70 0.91 7.48 4.94
N SER A 71 0.71 8.02 3.73
CA SER A 71 1.84 8.49 2.91
C SER A 71 2.57 9.67 3.54
N THR A 72 1.88 10.55 4.28
CA THR A 72 2.52 11.61 5.06
C THR A 72 3.31 11.03 6.24
N LEU A 73 2.74 10.05 6.96
CA LEU A 73 3.40 9.39 8.08
C LEU A 73 4.67 8.64 7.62
N LYS A 74 4.58 7.91 6.51
CA LYS A 74 5.72 7.25 5.85
C LYS A 74 6.82 8.25 5.55
N ARG A 75 6.51 9.34 4.83
CA ARG A 75 7.49 10.37 4.46
C ARG A 75 8.13 11.04 5.68
N TYR A 76 7.39 11.22 6.76
CA TYR A 76 7.91 11.77 8.02
C TYR A 76 8.91 10.79 8.66
N VAL A 77 8.54 9.52 8.80
CA VAL A 77 9.38 8.47 9.39
C VAL A 77 10.64 8.22 8.55
N GLU A 78 10.51 8.13 7.22
CA GLU A 78 11.65 7.99 6.32
C GLU A 78 12.55 9.23 6.30
N GLY A 79 11.94 10.43 6.38
CA GLY A 79 12.68 11.68 6.52
C GLY A 79 13.49 11.76 7.81
N ALA A 80 13.03 11.08 8.87
CA ALA A 80 13.74 10.92 10.13
C ALA A 80 14.75 9.75 10.12
N GLY A 81 14.92 9.03 9.00
CA GLY A 81 15.80 7.87 8.88
C GLY A 81 15.22 6.56 9.44
N GLY A 82 13.95 6.56 9.83
CA GLY A 82 13.22 5.37 10.27
C GLY A 82 12.58 4.61 9.11
N LYS A 83 12.01 3.44 9.43
CA LYS A 83 11.16 2.67 8.52
C LYS A 83 9.78 2.52 9.15
N LEU A 84 8.74 2.73 8.36
CA LEU A 84 7.36 2.57 8.83
C LEU A 84 6.86 1.17 8.47
N THR A 85 6.48 0.41 9.50
CA THR A 85 5.82 -0.89 9.37
C THR A 85 4.43 -0.77 9.95
N VAL A 86 3.42 -1.24 9.22
CA VAL A 86 2.06 -1.41 9.71
C VAL A 86 1.92 -2.85 10.15
N ASP A 87 1.59 -3.06 11.42
CA ASP A 87 1.26 -4.38 11.97
C ASP A 87 -0.23 -4.42 12.31
N VAL A 88 -0.89 -5.49 11.86
CA VAL A 88 -2.33 -5.68 12.10
C VAL A 88 -2.53 -7.00 12.83
N GLU A 89 -3.09 -6.92 14.04
CA GLU A 89 -3.57 -8.08 14.78
C GLU A 89 -4.94 -8.51 14.23
N LEU A 90 -5.04 -9.79 13.86
CA LEU A 90 -6.24 -10.41 13.31
C LEU A 90 -7.09 -11.00 14.44
N PRO A 91 -8.41 -11.22 14.22
CA PRO A 91 -9.30 -11.76 15.24
C PRO A 91 -8.93 -13.16 15.77
N ASP A 92 -8.09 -13.89 15.04
CA ASP A 92 -7.55 -15.20 15.43
C ASP A 92 -6.26 -15.10 16.26
N GLY A 93 -5.81 -13.88 16.58
CA GLY A 93 -4.57 -13.60 17.31
C GLY A 93 -3.29 -13.68 16.45
N SER A 94 -3.42 -13.87 15.14
CA SER A 94 -2.28 -13.81 14.22
C SER A 94 -1.98 -12.37 13.79
N HIS A 95 -0.75 -12.12 13.34
CA HIS A 95 -0.31 -10.78 12.93
C HIS A 95 -0.02 -10.71 11.42
N TYR A 96 -0.40 -9.61 10.79
CA TYR A 96 -0.04 -9.28 9.42
C TYR A 96 0.70 -7.93 9.38
N GLY A 97 2.02 -8.02 9.28
CA GLY A 97 2.93 -6.89 9.16
C GLY A 97 3.34 -6.61 7.72
N PHE A 98 3.33 -5.34 7.30
CA PHE A 98 3.90 -4.91 6.03
C PHE A 98 4.59 -3.55 6.14
N ASN A 99 5.61 -3.34 5.31
CA ASN A 99 6.33 -2.07 5.26
C ASN A 99 5.66 -1.11 4.29
N LEU A 100 5.57 0.15 4.69
CA LEU A 100 5.06 1.23 3.85
C LEU A 100 6.16 1.87 3.03
#